data_AF-J2YMT2-F1
#
_entry.id   AF-J2YMT2-F1
#
_cell.length_a   1.000
_cell.length_b   1.000
_cell.length_c   1.000
_cell.angle_alpha   90.00
_cell.angle_beta   90.00
_cell.angle_gamma   90.00
#
_symmetry.space_group_name_H-M   'P 1'
#
loop_
_entity.id
_entity.type
_entity.pdbx_description
1 polymer ?
#
loop_
_entity_poly.entity_id
_entity_poly.type
_entity_poly.pdbx_seq_one_letter_code
_entity_poly.pdbx_strand_id
1 'polypeptide(L)' 'MKILLEGDTGKALCEHCQAVVSMHYARRDVPFSDGQGAAKDILVGVCNQCDVVMAIPSQSTSAIREARN' A
#
# COMPACT_ATOMS: atom_id res chain seq x y z
N MET A 1 -12.31 9.93 9.50
CA MET A 1 -11.36 8.92 8.97
C MET A 1 -10.66 8.25 10.14
N LYS A 2 -10.38 6.95 10.04
CA LYS A 2 -9.56 6.24 11.02
C LYS A 2 -8.08 6.43 10.63
N ILE A 3 -7.22 6.76 11.58
CA ILE A 3 -5.77 6.77 11.40
C ILE A 3 -5.28 5.32 11.40
N LEU A 4 -4.48 4.94 10.41
CA LEU A 4 -3.85 3.64 10.29
C LEU A 4 -2.36 3.75 10.58
N LEU A 5 -1.82 2.74 11.24
CA LEU A 5 -0.43 2.65 11.65
C LEU A 5 0.23 1.42 11.03
N GLU A 6 1.56 1.39 11.00
CA GLU A 6 2.30 0.17 10.65
C GLU A 6 1.96 -0.96 11.64
N GLY A 7 1.79 -2.18 11.12
CA GLY A 7 1.37 -3.35 11.88
C GLY A 7 -0.15 -3.48 12.05
N ASP A 8 -0.94 -2.43 11.79
CA ASP A 8 -2.40 -2.56 11.77
C ASP A 8 -2.82 -3.63 10.76
N THR A 9 -3.91 -4.35 11.05
CA THR A 9 -4.40 -5.42 10.18
C THR A 9 -5.77 -5.11 9.61
N GLY A 10 -6.10 -5.75 8.50
CA GLY A 10 -7.38 -5.61 7.81
C GLY A 10 -7.65 -6.76 6.85
N LYS A 11 -8.75 -6.65 6.11
CA LYS A 11 -9.08 -7.54 4.99
C LYS A 11 -9.33 -6.72 3.74
N ALA A 12 -8.82 -7.17 2.61
CA ALA A 12 -9.02 -6.53 1.30
C ALA A 12 -9.03 -7.59 0.19
N LEU A 13 -9.58 -7.24 -0.96
CA LEU A 13 -9.46 -8.05 -2.17
C LEU A 13 -8.03 -7.97 -2.69
N CYS A 14 -7.38 -9.11 -2.87
CA CYS A 14 -6.10 -9.21 -3.56
C CYS A 14 -6.35 -9.57 -5.02
N GLU A 15 -5.95 -8.71 -5.95
CA GLU A 15 -6.04 -9.00 -7.39
C GLU A 15 -5.12 -10.17 -7.80
N HIS A 16 -3.98 -10.36 -7.12
CA HIS A 16 -3.09 -11.47 -7.43
C HIS A 16 -3.62 -12.82 -6.91
N CYS A 17 -4.15 -12.86 -5.68
CA CYS A 17 -4.75 -14.09 -5.13
C CYS A 17 -6.18 -14.35 -5.58
N GLN A 18 -6.84 -13.38 -6.22
CA GLN A 18 -8.26 -13.46 -6.63
C GLN A 18 -9.21 -13.78 -5.45
N ALA A 19 -8.89 -13.27 -4.25
CA ALA A 19 -9.64 -13.56 -3.03
C ALA A 19 -9.59 -12.40 -2.03
N VAL A 20 -10.57 -12.35 -1.13
CA VAL A 20 -10.51 -11.48 0.06
C VAL A 20 -9.55 -12.12 1.06
N VAL A 21 -8.44 -11.46 1.33
CA VAL A 21 -7.36 -11.97 2.18
C VAL A 21 -7.09 -11.03 3.34
N SER A 22 -6.47 -11.56 4.39
CA SER A 22 -5.90 -10.72 5.45
C SER A 22 -4.70 -9.94 4.93
N MET A 23 -4.57 -8.72 5.40
CA MET A 23 -3.44 -7.84 5.13
C MET A 23 -2.91 -7.20 6.41
N HIS A 24 -1.68 -6.73 6.35
CA HIS A 24 -1.09 -5.85 7.35
C HIS A 24 -0.62 -4.56 6.68
N TYR A 25 -0.61 -3.46 7.43
CA TYR A 25 -0.02 -2.22 6.99
C TYR A 25 1.49 -2.23 7.25
N ALA A 26 2.25 -1.83 6.25
CA ALA A 26 3.71 -1.73 6.30
C ALA A 26 4.19 -0.53 5.49
N ARG A 27 5.42 -0.12 5.74
CA ARG A 27 6.12 0.88 4.92
C ARG A 27 6.83 0.22 3.74
N ARG A 28 6.57 0.70 2.53
CA ARG A 28 7.21 0.21 1.29
C ARG A 28 7.43 1.33 0.28
N ASP A 29 8.40 1.10 -0.60
CA ASP A 29 8.53 1.85 -1.84
C ASP A 29 7.53 1.28 -2.86
N VAL A 30 6.72 2.16 -3.47
CA VAL A 30 5.75 1.77 -4.49
C VAL A 30 6.16 2.38 -5.82
N PRO A 31 6.59 1.57 -6.81
CA PRO A 31 6.91 2.07 -8.13
C PRO A 31 5.65 2.61 -8.81
N PHE A 32 5.83 3.67 -9.58
CA PHE A 32 4.75 4.21 -10.38
C PHE A 32 4.45 3.33 -11.61
N SER A 33 3.20 3.27 -12.03
CA SER A 33 2.75 2.39 -13.12
C SER A 33 3.32 2.76 -14.49
N ASP A 34 3.79 4.00 -14.66
CA ASP A 34 4.51 4.47 -15.85
C ASP A 34 6.00 4.06 -15.86
N GLY A 35 6.47 3.38 -14.81
CA GLY A 35 7.86 2.96 -14.64
C GLY A 35 8.82 4.10 -14.29
N GLN A 36 8.34 5.34 -14.13
CA GLN A 36 9.17 6.51 -13.91
C GLN A 36 9.10 6.96 -12.44
N GLY A 37 10.01 6.41 -11.63
CA GLY A 37 10.15 6.74 -10.22
C GLY A 37 9.30 5.88 -9.28
N ALA A 38 9.28 6.24 -8.01
CA ALA A 38 8.53 5.56 -6.97
C ALA A 38 8.14 6.52 -5.84
N ALA A 39 7.00 6.29 -5.21
CA ALA A 39 6.69 6.87 -3.90
C ALA A 39 7.45 6.07 -2.84
N LYS A 40 8.49 6.67 -2.28
CA LYS A 40 9.38 6.00 -1.33
C LYS A 40 8.82 6.05 0.07
N ASP A 41 9.01 4.95 0.80
CA ASP A 41 8.64 4.82 2.20
C ASP A 41 7.23 5.39 2.41
N ILE A 42 6.19 4.72 1.92
CA ILE A 42 4.80 5.10 2.14
C ILE A 42 4.05 3.99 2.87
N LEU A 43 3.02 4.36 3.66
CA LEU A 43 2.20 3.36 4.31
C LEU A 43 1.34 2.67 3.24
N VAL A 44 1.32 1.34 3.25
CA VAL A 44 0.58 0.50 2.30
C VAL A 44 -0.01 -0.72 3.00
N GLY A 45 -1.12 -1.25 2.47
CA GLY A 45 -1.65 -2.55 2.85
C GLY A 45 -1.04 -3.66 2.00
N VAL A 46 -0.47 -4.67 2.64
CA VAL A 46 0.29 -5.77 2.02
C VAL A 46 -0.44 -7.10 2.20
N CYS A 47 -0.56 -7.87 1.12
CA CYS A 47 -1.12 -9.21 1.16
C CYS A 47 -0.31 -10.16 2.06
N ASN A 48 -0.95 -10.79 3.04
CA ASN A 48 -0.25 -11.77 3.90
C ASN A 48 0.10 -13.08 3.18
N GLN A 49 -0.39 -13.30 1.96
CA GLN A 49 -0.21 -14.56 1.21
C GLN A 49 0.85 -14.45 0.11
N CYS A 50 0.83 -13.38 -0.67
CA CYS A 50 1.71 -13.20 -1.83
C CYS A 50 2.49 -11.88 -1.82
N ASP A 51 2.45 -11.15 -0.71
CA ASP A 51 3.30 -10.00 -0.41
C ASP A 51 3.15 -8.77 -1.36
N VAL A 52 2.18 -8.79 -2.27
CA VAL A 52 1.89 -7.62 -3.11
C VAL A 52 1.20 -6.51 -2.33
N VAL A 53 1.47 -5.27 -2.73
CA VAL A 53 0.74 -4.09 -2.28
C VAL A 53 -0.66 -4.12 -2.87
N MET A 54 -1.68 -4.02 -2.01
CA MET A 54 -3.10 -4.10 -2.40
C MET A 54 -3.89 -2.83 -2.06
N ALA A 55 -3.38 -2.01 -1.15
CA ALA A 55 -4.06 -0.81 -0.70
C ALA A 55 -3.06 0.29 -0.39
N ILE A 56 -3.45 1.53 -0.63
CA ILE A 56 -2.70 2.71 -0.20
C ILE A 56 -3.68 3.61 0.57
N PRO A 57 -3.54 3.73 1.90
CA PRO A 57 -4.39 4.60 2.68
C PRO A 57 -4.16 6.07 2.31
N SER A 58 -5.22 6.87 2.38
CA SER A 58 -5.21 8.32 2.14
C SER A 58 -4.13 9.14 2.88
N GLN A 59 -3.60 8.64 4.00
CA GLN A 59 -2.46 9.24 4.71
C GLN A 59 -1.21 9.34 3.82
N SER A 60 -1.06 8.44 2.85
CA SER A 60 0.08 8.39 1.93
C SER A 60 -0.09 9.33 0.72
N THR A 61 -1.24 9.96 0.52
CA THR A 61 -1.51 10.80 -0.67
C THR A 61 -0.54 11.99 -0.80
N SER A 62 -0.16 12.65 0.30
CA SER A 62 0.81 13.76 0.24
C SER A 62 2.18 13.29 -0.24
N ALA A 63 2.69 12.19 0.33
CA ALA A 63 3.99 11.63 -0.04
C ALA A 63 4.04 11.18 -1.52
N ILE A 64 2.94 10.61 -2.02
CA ILE A 64 2.81 10.24 -3.45
C ILE A 64 2.86 11.49 -4.34
N ARG A 65 2.17 12.56 -3.95
CA ARG A 65 2.18 13.83 -4.68
C ARG A 65 3.58 14.45 -4.69
N GLU A 66 4.26 14.45 -3.55
CA GLU A 66 5.63 14.97 -3.42
C GLU A 66 6.63 14.18 -4.28
N ALA A 67 6.51 12.86 -4.36
CA ALA A 67 7.38 12.02 -5.19
C ALA A 67 7.17 12.19 -6.71
N ARG A 68 6.15 12.95 -7.14
CA ARG A 68 5.87 13.26 -8.55
C ARG A 68 6.27 14.66 -8.98
N ASN A 69 6.56 15.55 -8.03
CA ASN A 69 6.99 16.92 -8.31
C ASN A 69 8.51 17.01 -8.33
#